data_AF-A0A820QTC3-F1
#
_entry.id   AF-A0A820QTC3-F1
#
_cell.length_a   1.000
_cell.length_b   1.000
_cell.length_c   1.000
_cell.angle_alpha   90.00
_cell.angle_beta   90.00
_cell.angle_gamma   90.00
#
_symmetry.space_group_name_H-M   'P 1'
#
loop_
_entity.id
_entity.type
_entity.pdbx_description
1 polymer ?
#
loop_
_entity_poly.entity_id
_entity_poly.type
_entity_poly.pdbx_seq_one_letter_code
_entity_poly.pdbx_strand_id
1 'polypeptide(L)'
;SHSSLNRTAILSEGDETALIDQLVHEIDFLKHRIDRRCLKTSKVCESYVSYFEQYAEFDPFLTACEPSNPWITDSTDLWEL
;
A
#
# COMPACT_ATOMS: atom_id res chain seq x y z
N SER A 1 28.24 -5.52 -21.79
CA SER A 1 28.85 -4.21 -21.53
C SER A 1 28.97 -4.03 -20.02
N HIS A 2 30.06 -4.57 -19.46
CA HIS A 2 30.40 -4.39 -18.04
C HIS A 2 31.07 -3.02 -17.89
N SER A 3 30.37 -2.05 -17.32
CA SER A 3 31.00 -0.81 -16.84
C SER A 3 30.35 -0.40 -15.52
N SER A 4 30.91 -0.86 -14.43
CA SER A 4 30.79 -0.16 -13.15
C SER A 4 32.21 0.10 -12.70
N LEU A 5 32.60 1.35 -12.99
CA LEU A 5 33.93 1.89 -12.79
C LEU A 5 34.39 1.68 -11.35
N ASN A 6 35.62 1.23 -11.23
CA ASN A 6 36.55 1.44 -10.12
C ASN A 6 36.18 2.66 -9.27
N ARG A 7 35.57 2.43 -8.10
CA ARG A 7 35.43 3.44 -7.04
C ARG A 7 36.39 3.12 -5.91
N THR A 8 37.67 2.92 -6.24
CA THR A 8 38.77 2.99 -5.28
C THR A 8 39.41 4.37 -5.41
N ALA A 9 38.63 5.40 -5.08
CA ALA A 9 39.21 6.67 -4.65
C ALA A 9 39.71 6.45 -3.22
N ILE A 10 40.94 6.86 -2.92
CA ILE A 10 41.51 6.80 -1.58
C ILE A 10 40.62 7.68 -0.68
N LEU A 11 39.76 7.04 0.12
CA LEU A 11 38.83 7.72 1.03
C LEU A 11 39.61 8.18 2.27
N SER A 12 39.39 9.42 2.68
CA SER A 12 39.85 9.91 3.98
C SER A 12 39.16 9.11 5.10
N GLU A 13 39.80 8.91 6.25
CA GLU A 13 39.21 8.22 7.42
C GLU A 13 37.80 8.76 7.80
N GLY A 14 37.55 10.05 7.57
CA GLY A 14 36.24 10.67 7.78
C GLY A 14 35.15 10.31 6.76
N ASP A 15 35.54 9.88 5.56
CA ASP A 15 34.64 9.44 4.48
C ASP A 15 34.38 7.91 4.59
N GLU A 16 35.38 7.16 5.07
CA GLU A 16 35.24 5.73 5.37
C GLU A 16 34.25 5.49 6.53
N THR A 17 34.35 6.27 7.60
CA THR A 17 33.41 6.19 8.75
C THR A 17 31.97 6.51 8.34
N ALA A 18 31.77 7.56 7.53
CA ALA A 18 30.45 7.90 7.01
C ALA A 18 29.87 6.82 6.08
N LEU A 19 30.72 6.16 5.27
CA LEU A 19 30.30 5.04 4.43
C LEU A 19 29.92 3.82 5.26
N ILE A 20 30.68 3.51 6.32
CA ILE A 20 30.38 2.42 7.25
C ILE A 20 29.01 2.66 7.91
N ASP A 21 28.75 3.88 8.41
CA ASP A 21 27.48 4.23 9.06
C ASP A 21 26.29 4.09 8.11
N GLN A 22 26.46 4.46 6.84
CA GLN A 22 25.44 4.25 5.81
C GLN A 22 25.17 2.76 5.54
N LEU A 23 26.21 1.95 5.45
CA LEU A 23 26.08 0.51 5.24
C LEU A 23 25.41 -0.17 6.44
N VAL A 24 25.74 0.23 7.66
CA VAL A 24 25.08 -0.26 8.89
C VAL A 24 23.60 0.09 8.86
N HIS A 25 23.25 1.34 8.52
CA HIS A 25 21.85 1.75 8.36
C HIS A 25 21.12 0.94 7.29
N GLU A 26 21.74 0.69 6.14
CA GLU A 26 21.13 -0.11 5.06
C GLU A 26 20.93 -1.57 5.50
N ILE A 27 21.91 -2.17 6.17
CA ILE A 27 21.80 -3.52 6.72
C ILE A 27 20.63 -3.60 7.71
N ASP A 28 20.53 -2.64 8.62
CA ASP A 28 19.45 -2.63 9.61
C ASP A 28 18.10 -2.39 8.93
N PHE A 29 18.00 -1.48 7.96
CA PHE A 29 16.79 -1.27 7.17
C PHE A 29 16.34 -2.55 6.44
N LEU A 30 17.27 -3.27 5.82
CA LEU A 30 16.98 -4.51 5.11
C LEU A 30 16.54 -5.64 6.06
N LYS A 31 17.18 -5.77 7.24
CA LYS A 31 16.73 -6.70 8.29
C LYS A 31 15.29 -6.43 8.70
N HIS A 32 14.96 -5.17 9.01
CA HIS A 32 13.59 -4.78 9.36
C HIS A 32 12.58 -5.08 8.25
N ARG A 33 12.98 -4.97 6.97
CA ARG A 33 12.10 -5.31 5.84
C ARG A 33 11.82 -6.81 5.74
N ILE A 34 12.81 -7.64 6.02
CA ILE A 34 12.67 -9.11 6.02
C ILE A 34 11.75 -9.57 7.15
N ASP A 35 11.84 -8.93 8.32
CA ASP A 35 11.02 -9.27 9.49
C ASP A 35 9.53 -8.93 9.31
N ARG A 36 9.18 -8.08 8.34
CA ARG A 36 7.77 -7.75 8.07
C ARG A 36 7.04 -8.95 7.49
N ARG A 37 5.92 -9.31 8.10
CA ARG A 37 5.00 -10.30 7.57
C ARG A 37 4.42 -9.83 6.24
N CYS A 38 4.75 -10.52 5.15
CA CYS A 38 4.15 -10.32 3.84
C CYS A 38 2.94 -11.25 3.66
N LEU A 39 1.80 -10.71 3.24
CA LEU A 39 0.66 -11.50 2.77
C LEU A 39 0.80 -11.76 1.27
N LYS A 40 0.32 -12.91 0.80
CA LYS A 40 0.24 -13.18 -0.65
C LYS A 40 -0.73 -12.19 -1.29
N THR A 41 -0.32 -11.56 -2.39
CA THR A 41 -1.19 -10.64 -3.15
C THR A 41 -2.54 -11.28 -3.49
N SER A 42 -2.56 -12.56 -3.86
CA SER A 42 -3.81 -13.27 -4.12
C SER A 42 -4.76 -13.28 -2.92
N LYS A 43 -4.24 -13.43 -1.69
CA LYS A 43 -5.04 -13.39 -0.46
C LYS A 43 -5.55 -11.99 -0.15
N VAL A 44 -4.75 -10.97 -0.41
CA VAL A 44 -5.21 -9.58 -0.29
C VAL A 44 -6.33 -9.34 -1.31
N CYS A 45 -6.13 -9.70 -2.57
CA CYS A 45 -7.15 -9.55 -3.62
C CYS A 45 -8.45 -10.28 -3.28
N GLU A 46 -8.39 -11.55 -2.85
CA GLU A 46 -9.56 -12.31 -2.40
C GLU A 46 -10.31 -11.59 -1.27
N SER A 47 -9.60 -11.05 -0.27
CA SER A 47 -10.20 -10.30 0.83
C SER A 47 -10.87 -9.01 0.36
N TYR A 48 -10.26 -8.29 -0.59
CA TYR A 48 -10.84 -7.06 -1.15
C TYR A 48 -12.11 -7.35 -1.95
N VAL A 49 -12.07 -8.37 -2.83
CA VAL A 49 -13.24 -8.78 -3.61
C VAL A 49 -14.40 -9.16 -2.68
N SER A 50 -14.13 -10.03 -1.69
CA SER A 50 -15.15 -10.44 -0.73
C SER A 50 -15.73 -9.26 0.07
N TYR A 51 -14.91 -8.28 0.42
CA TYR A 51 -15.38 -7.07 1.09
C TYR A 51 -16.35 -6.29 0.22
N PHE A 52 -16.01 -6.03 -1.05
CA PHE A 52 -16.90 -5.28 -1.94
C PHE A 52 -18.17 -6.05 -2.30
N GLU A 53 -18.09 -7.36 -2.51
CA GLU A 53 -19.27 -8.20 -2.76
C GLU A 53 -20.25 -8.17 -1.58
N GLN A 54 -19.74 -8.20 -0.34
CA GLN A 54 -20.56 -8.16 0.86
C GLN A 54 -21.36 -6.85 0.99
N TYR A 55 -20.81 -5.72 0.53
CA TYR A 55 -21.44 -4.41 0.69
C TYR A 55 -22.06 -3.85 -0.60
N ALA A 56 -21.97 -4.56 -1.72
CA ALA A 56 -22.44 -4.09 -3.02
C ALA A 56 -23.95 -3.81 -3.05
N GLU A 57 -24.76 -4.56 -2.30
CA GLU A 57 -26.22 -4.35 -2.22
C GLU A 57 -26.59 -3.07 -1.44
N PHE A 58 -25.70 -2.58 -0.59
CA PHE A 58 -25.89 -1.37 0.21
C PHE A 58 -25.28 -0.12 -0.43
N ASP A 59 -24.63 -0.26 -1.59
CA ASP A 59 -24.08 0.86 -2.34
C ASP A 59 -25.13 1.42 -3.31
N PRO A 60 -25.69 2.61 -3.07
CA PRO A 60 -26.72 3.20 -3.94
C PRO A 60 -26.23 3.57 -5.34
N PHE A 61 -24.91 3.57 -5.58
CA PHE A 61 -24.33 3.77 -6.91
C PHE A 61 -24.25 2.47 -7.72
N LEU A 62 -24.16 1.32 -7.05
CA LEU A 62 -24.07 0.01 -7.70
C LEU A 62 -25.42 -0.68 -7.79
N THR A 63 -26.22 -0.57 -6.72
CA THR A 63 -27.52 -1.24 -6.58
C THR A 63 -28.60 -0.19 -6.40
N ALA A 64 -29.70 -0.32 -7.16
CA ALA A 64 -30.87 0.54 -6.96
C ALA A 64 -31.44 0.30 -5.55
N CYS A 65 -31.58 1.38 -4.79
CA CYS A 65 -32.16 1.34 -3.45
C CYS A 65 -33.66 1.57 -3.52
N GLU A 66 -34.41 0.90 -2.64
CA GLU A 66 -35.83 1.15 -2.39
C GLU A 66 -36.02 1.48 -0.92
N PRO A 67 -36.45 2.71 -0.56
CA PRO A 67 -36.84 3.82 -1.44
C PRO A 67 -35.69 4.41 -2.25
N SER A 68 -36.05 5.07 -3.36
CA SER A 68 -35.09 5.66 -4.29
C SER A 68 -34.12 6.63 -3.62
N ASN A 69 -32.94 6.78 -4.22
CA ASN A 69 -31.91 7.71 -3.75
C ASN A 69 -32.48 9.16 -3.68
N PRO A 70 -32.40 9.82 -2.51
CA PRO A 70 -32.92 11.18 -2.31
C PRO A 70 -32.35 12.21 -3.26
N TRP A 71 -31.10 12.05 -3.69
CA TRP A 71 -30.44 12.97 -4.61
C TRP A 71 -30.87 12.80 -6.08
N ILE A 72 -31.61 11.73 -6.41
CA ILE A 72 -32.12 11.46 -7.77
C ILE A 72 -33.59 11.86 -7.87
N THR A 73 -34.35 11.63 -6.81
CA THR A 73 -35.82 11.77 -6.81
C THR A 73 -36.32 12.97 -6.03
N ASP A 74 -35.42 13.75 -5.40
CA ASP A 74 -35.75 14.88 -4.51
C ASP A 74 -36.75 14.50 -3.39
N SER A 75 -36.77 13.22 -2.98
CA SER A 75 -37.61 12.69 -1.88
C SER A 75 -36.74 12.22 -0.70
N THR A 76 -37.17 12.50 0.53
CA THR A 76 -36.47 12.08 1.76
C THR A 76 -36.88 10.71 2.29
N ASP A 77 -37.78 10.00 1.58
CA ASP A 77 -38.36 8.72 2.03
C ASP A 77 -37.31 7.69 2.48
N LEU A 78 -36.16 7.59 1.78
CA LEU A 78 -35.09 6.66 2.14
C LEU A 78 -34.45 6.97 3.49
N TRP A 79 -34.31 8.25 3.87
CA TRP A 79 -33.68 8.66 5.13
C TRP A 79 -34.63 8.63 6.33
N GLU A 80 -35.93 8.58 6.07
CA GLU A 80 -36.99 8.56 7.08
C GLU A 80 -37.39 7.13 7.49
N LEU A 81 -36.77 6.12 6.88
CA LEU A 81 -36.88 4.69 7.19
C LEU A 81 -36.10 4.30 8.45
#